data_AF-A0AA97DPH9-F1
#
_entry.id   AF-A0AA97DPH9-F1
#
_cell.length_a   1.000
_cell.length_b   1.000
_cell.length_c   1.000
_cell.angle_alpha   90.00
_cell.angle_beta   90.00
_cell.angle_gamma   90.00
#
_symmetry.space_group_name_H-M   'P 1'
#
loop_
_entity.id
_entity.type
_entity.pdbx_description
1 polymer ?
#
loop_
_entity_poly.entity_id
_entity_poly.type
_entity_poly.pdbx_seq_one_letter_code
_entity_poly.pdbx_strand_id
1 'polypeptide(L)'
;MSDPTVPGEAEAVVRWPGVPEETNDPAVDRALGILAGIPGAPVADHVDIYAAVHDSLLEALDAEPGLPPAAPRETSLNPEGTS
;
A
#
# COMPACT_ATOMS: atom_id res chain seq x y z
N MET A 1 -10.24 44.79 17.86
CA MET A 1 -9.56 43.49 17.71
C MET A 1 -10.00 42.93 16.38
N SER A 2 -9.11 42.94 15.39
CA SER A 2 -9.42 42.38 14.08
C SER A 2 -9.26 40.87 14.15
N ASP A 3 -10.34 40.17 13.83
CA ASP A 3 -10.35 38.74 13.59
C ASP A 3 -9.45 38.45 12.37
N PRO A 4 -8.43 37.58 12.46
CA PRO A 4 -7.73 37.14 11.27
C PRO A 4 -8.65 36.17 10.54
N THR A 5 -9.33 36.66 9.51
CA THR A 5 -9.86 35.79 8.45
C THR A 5 -8.65 35.03 7.90
N VAL A 6 -8.47 33.80 8.36
CA VAL A 6 -7.58 32.83 7.72
C VAL A 6 -8.24 32.60 6.37
N PRO A 7 -7.63 32.99 5.24
CA PRO A 7 -8.20 32.69 3.94
C PRO A 7 -8.28 31.17 3.88
N GLY A 8 -9.50 30.64 3.94
CA GLY A 8 -9.77 29.22 3.87
C GLY A 8 -9.01 28.66 2.69
N GLU A 9 -8.26 27.59 2.96
CA GLU A 9 -7.60 26.73 2.00
C GLU A 9 -8.37 26.75 0.68
N ALA A 10 -7.81 27.42 -0.33
CA ALA A 10 -8.20 27.17 -1.70
C ALA A 10 -8.13 25.66 -1.86
N GLU A 11 -9.28 25.03 -2.13
CA GLU A 11 -9.47 23.58 -2.24
C GLU A 11 -8.21 22.97 -2.83
N ALA A 12 -7.37 22.38 -1.97
CA ALA A 12 -6.08 21.89 -2.40
C ALA A 12 -6.40 20.76 -3.37
N VAL A 13 -6.31 21.03 -4.67
CA VAL A 13 -6.53 20.04 -5.72
C VAL A 13 -5.59 18.91 -5.41
N VAL A 14 -6.15 17.82 -4.88
CA VAL A 14 -5.42 16.64 -4.49
C VAL A 14 -4.83 16.07 -5.78
N ARG A 15 -3.54 16.33 -6.00
CA ARG A 15 -2.82 15.75 -7.13
C ARG A 15 -2.42 14.35 -6.76
N TRP A 16 -3.18 13.40 -7.29
CA TRP A 16 -2.78 12.02 -7.23
C TRP A 16 -1.46 11.78 -7.93
N PRO A 17 -0.62 10.90 -7.35
CA PRO A 17 0.55 10.42 -8.05
C PRO A 17 0.12 9.80 -9.38
N GLY A 18 0.99 9.91 -10.39
CA GLY A 18 0.78 9.24 -11.67
C GLY A 18 0.80 7.72 -11.53
N VAL A 19 0.54 7.03 -12.63
CA VAL A 19 0.70 5.58 -12.71
C VAL A 19 2.16 5.22 -12.35
N PRO A 20 2.40 4.20 -11.52
CA PRO A 20 3.75 3.71 -11.24
C PRO A 20 4.50 3.36 -12.54
N GLU A 21 5.81 3.57 -12.56
CA GLU A 21 6.65 3.07 -13.67
C GLU A 21 6.66 1.53 -13.68
N GLU A 22 6.79 0.93 -14.87
CA GLU A 22 6.90 -0.52 -15.01
C GLU A 22 8.16 -1.04 -14.29
N THR A 23 7.98 -2.11 -13.54
CA THR A 23 9.02 -2.74 -12.72
C THR A 23 9.82 -3.77 -13.52
N ASN A 24 9.39 -4.09 -14.75
CA ASN A 24 9.88 -5.20 -15.59
C ASN A 24 9.57 -6.60 -15.01
N ASP A 25 8.74 -6.66 -13.97
CA ASP A 25 8.17 -7.89 -13.44
C ASP A 25 6.66 -7.88 -13.70
N PRO A 26 6.15 -8.75 -14.61
CA PRO A 26 4.73 -8.78 -14.96
C PRO A 26 3.79 -9.06 -13.78
N ALA A 27 4.27 -9.77 -12.74
CA ALA A 27 3.46 -10.08 -11.56
C ALA A 27 3.34 -8.85 -10.65
N VAL A 28 4.45 -8.13 -10.46
CA VAL A 28 4.45 -6.86 -9.71
C VAL A 28 3.66 -5.78 -10.47
N ASP A 29 3.83 -5.67 -11.79
CA ASP A 29 3.12 -4.69 -12.62
C ASP A 29 1.60 -4.92 -12.60
N ARG A 30 1.17 -6.20 -12.59
CA ARG A 30 -0.24 -6.56 -12.41
C ARG A 30 -0.77 -6.09 -11.06
N ALA A 31 -0.03 -6.35 -9.97
CA ALA A 31 -0.46 -5.97 -8.62
C ALA A 31 -0.54 -4.43 -8.48
N LEU A 32 0.44 -3.71 -8.99
CA LEU A 32 0.47 -2.24 -8.97
C LEU A 32 -0.63 -1.61 -9.83
N GLY A 33 -1.08 -2.28 -10.89
CA GLY A 33 -2.20 -1.83 -11.71
C GLY A 33 -3.50 -1.61 -10.95
N ILE A 34 -3.70 -2.31 -9.82
CA ILE A 34 -4.88 -2.16 -8.95
C ILE A 34 -4.93 -0.74 -8.34
N LEU A 35 -3.78 -0.13 -8.06
CA LEU A 35 -3.68 1.21 -7.46
C LEU A 35 -4.27 2.32 -8.35
N ALA A 36 -4.39 2.08 -9.67
CA ALA A 36 -5.03 3.02 -10.59
C ALA A 36 -6.51 3.29 -10.25
N GLY A 37 -7.15 2.41 -9.47
CA GLY A 37 -8.55 2.58 -9.02
C GLY A 37 -8.74 3.55 -7.85
N ILE A 38 -7.70 3.83 -7.06
CA ILE A 38 -7.76 4.70 -5.87
C ILE A 38 -8.36 6.09 -6.14
N PRO A 39 -7.97 6.82 -7.20
CA PRO A 39 -8.58 8.14 -7.49
C PRO A 39 -10.10 8.15 -7.63
N GLY A 40 -10.69 7.06 -8.12
CA GLY A 40 -12.15 6.95 -8.31
C GLY A 40 -12.88 6.33 -7.13
N ALA A 41 -12.17 5.82 -6.13
CA ALA A 41 -12.74 5.06 -5.03
C ALA A 41 -13.03 5.96 -3.81
N PRO A 42 -14.17 5.75 -3.12
CA PRO A 42 -14.38 6.26 -1.77
C PRO A 42 -13.23 5.89 -0.83
N VAL A 43 -12.91 6.78 0.12
CA VAL A 43 -11.85 6.53 1.11
C VAL A 43 -12.10 5.26 1.92
N ALA A 44 -13.37 4.91 2.16
CA ALA A 44 -13.75 3.66 2.85
C ALA A 44 -13.24 2.40 2.12
N ASP A 45 -13.11 2.45 0.79
CA ASP A 45 -12.72 1.32 -0.05
C ASP A 45 -11.19 1.25 -0.25
N HIS A 46 -10.45 2.27 0.18
CA HIS A 46 -8.98 2.31 -0.01
C HIS A 46 -8.30 1.15 0.71
N VAL A 47 -8.79 0.76 1.89
CA VAL A 47 -8.25 -0.38 2.64
C VAL A 47 -8.36 -1.69 1.87
N ASP A 48 -9.49 -1.92 1.20
CA ASP A 48 -9.72 -3.13 0.42
C ASP A 48 -8.84 -3.15 -0.83
N ILE A 49 -8.64 -1.97 -1.46
CA ILE A 49 -7.72 -1.83 -2.59
C ILE A 49 -6.28 -2.15 -2.17
N TYR A 50 -5.81 -1.63 -1.03
CA TYR A 50 -4.47 -1.95 -0.53
C TYR A 50 -4.33 -3.42 -0.14
N ALA A 51 -5.35 -4.02 0.48
CA ALA A 51 -5.36 -5.44 0.80
C ALA A 51 -5.24 -6.30 -0.47
N ALA A 52 -6.01 -5.98 -1.51
CA ALA A 52 -5.95 -6.71 -2.79
C ALA A 52 -4.57 -6.63 -3.46
N VAL A 53 -3.87 -5.49 -3.36
CA VAL A 53 -2.48 -5.36 -3.83
C VAL A 53 -1.55 -6.29 -3.05
N HIS A 54 -1.66 -6.29 -1.71
CA HIS A 54 -0.84 -7.16 -0.87
C HIS A 54 -1.09 -8.64 -1.12
N ASP A 55 -2.35 -9.04 -1.27
CA ASP A 55 -2.72 -10.43 -1.58
C ASP A 55 -2.20 -10.85 -2.96
N SER A 56 -2.31 -9.99 -3.98
CA SER A 56 -1.78 -10.27 -5.32
C SER A 56 -0.25 -10.41 -5.34
N LEU A 57 0.47 -9.63 -4.52
CA LEU A 57 1.92 -9.77 -4.39
C LEU A 57 2.30 -11.05 -3.64
N LEU A 58 1.54 -11.42 -2.62
CA LEU A 58 1.76 -12.66 -1.87
C LEU A 58 1.52 -13.89 -2.76
N GLU A 59 0.44 -13.89 -3.54
CA GLU A 59 0.13 -14.95 -4.52
C GLU A 59 1.27 -15.11 -5.54
N ALA A 60 1.84 -13.99 -6.02
CA ALA A 60 2.98 -14.02 -6.94
C ALA A 60 4.22 -14.68 -6.31
N LEU A 61 4.51 -14.38 -5.05
CA LEU A 61 5.63 -14.99 -4.31
C LEU A 61 5.40 -16.49 -4.06
N ASP A 62 4.17 -16.88 -3.74
CA ASP A 62 3.82 -18.30 -3.49
C ASP A 62 3.84 -19.13 -4.79
N ALA A 63 3.64 -18.50 -5.95
CA ALA A 63 3.66 -19.15 -7.25
C ALA A 63 5.08 -19.43 -7.79
N GLU A 64 6.13 -18.83 -7.22
CA GLU A 64 7.51 -19.05 -7.66
C GLU A 64 8.04 -20.46 -7.29
N PRO A 65 8.30 -21.34 -8.28
CA PRO A 65 8.80 -22.68 -8.01
C PRO A 65 10.28 -22.61 -7.61
N GLY A 66 10.57 -22.71 -6.31
CA GLY A 66 11.94 -22.77 -5.78
C GLY A 66 12.25 -21.78 -4.68
N LEU A 67 11.30 -20.90 -4.31
CA LEU A 67 11.40 -20.15 -3.07
C LEU A 67 11.24 -21.14 -1.90
N PRO A 68 12.19 -21.21 -0.94
CA PRO A 68 11.94 -22.00 0.26
C PRO A 68 10.66 -21.48 0.92
N PRO A 69 9.77 -22.36 1.45
CA PRO A 69 8.54 -21.92 2.07
C PRO A 69 8.87 -20.85 3.10
N ALA A 70 8.11 -19.75 3.09
CA ALA A 70 8.30 -18.66 4.04
C ALA A 70 8.41 -19.27 5.43
N ALA A 71 9.60 -19.18 6.05
CA ALA A 71 9.81 -19.67 7.39
C ALA A 71 8.73 -19.03 8.28
N PRO A 72 8.15 -19.77 9.25
CA PRO A 72 7.23 -19.17 10.21
C PRO A 72 7.91 -17.91 10.73
N ARG A 73 7.26 -16.75 10.56
CA ARG A 73 7.69 -15.54 11.25
C ARG A 73 7.48 -15.83 12.72
N GLU A 74 8.47 -16.43 13.36
CA GLU A 74 8.64 -16.38 14.79
C GLU A 74 8.83 -14.90 15.07
N THR A 75 7.71 -14.20 15.31
CA THR A 75 7.73 -12.97 16.09
C THR A 75 8.61 -13.30 17.26
N SER A 76 9.78 -12.68 17.26
CA SER A 76 10.73 -12.68 18.34
C SER A 76 10.02 -12.07 19.56
N LEU A 77 9.19 -12.87 20.22
CA LEU A 77 8.85 -12.73 21.62
C LEU A 77 10.14 -13.07 22.35
N ASN A 78 11.04 -12.10 22.43
CA ASN A 78 12.23 -12.18 23.24
C ASN A 78 11.81 -11.72 24.65
N PRO A 79 11.58 -12.61 25.64
CA PRO A 79 11.10 -12.22 26.96
C PRO A 79 12.29 -12.24 27.93
N GLU A 80 13.39 -11.54 27.64
CA GLU A 80 14.57 -11.56 28.51
C GLU A 80 15.02 -10.14 28.83
N GLY A 81 14.23 -9.48 29.68
CA GLY A 81 14.59 -8.27 30.40
C GLY A 81 14.56 -8.55 31.91
N THR A 82 15.46 -9.41 32.39
CA THR A 82 15.77 -9.51 33.83
C THR A 82 17.25 -9.21 34.05
N SER A 83 17.53 -8.04 34.62
CA SER A 83 18.69 -7.78 35.47
C SER A 83 18.34 -6.66 36.45
#